data_AF-A0AAU5BFH7-F1
#
_entry.id   AF-A0AAU5BFH7-F1
#
_cell.length_a   1.000
_cell.length_b   1.000
_cell.length_c   1.000
_cell.angle_alpha   90.00
_cell.angle_beta   90.00
_cell.angle_gamma   90.00
#
_symmetry.space_group_name_H-M   'P 1'
#
loop_
_entity.id
_entity.type
_entity.pdbx_description
1 polymer ?
#
loop_
_entity_poly.entity_id
_entity_poly.type
_entity_poly.pdbx_seq_one_letter_code
_entity_poly.pdbx_strand_id
1 'polypeptide(L)'
;MTTPAIATLRARISQAMDETAEATVLEHLKVWLQMPTDSLVTSMLDRDCDERAKKVGDRLSSDPRGHYNPADLSAAADIAVKWEGIGKILHGDRAVILKGPPGHVGGDKSVFLAKNGIGFHVIVLLATGQEPGGSPFFLGLDPDVSATRESRMAWAPVALGGKGTVAKVSVFNDAKCTEVIKKMILGASQDGFGPLVRKYYVDTTEAFPAVVHA
;
A
#
# COMPACT_ATOMS: atom_id res chain seq x y z
N MET A 1 12.86 15.76 -3.45
CA MET A 1 12.53 15.81 -2.01
C MET A 1 11.07 15.43 -1.80
N THR A 2 10.66 15.01 -0.60
CA THR A 2 9.26 14.67 -0.28
C THR A 2 8.69 15.56 0.82
N THR A 3 7.37 15.74 0.82
CA THR A 3 6.60 16.34 1.90
C THR A 3 5.44 15.41 2.24
N PRO A 4 5.40 14.82 3.46
CA PRO A 4 6.40 14.94 4.54
C PRO A 4 7.78 14.34 4.19
N ALA A 5 8.81 14.69 4.95
CA ALA A 5 10.18 14.21 4.72
C ALA A 5 10.30 12.69 4.94
N ILE A 6 11.18 12.03 4.17
CA ILE A 6 11.40 10.57 4.26
C ILE A 6 11.71 10.12 5.69
N ALA A 7 12.61 10.83 6.40
CA ALA A 7 12.97 10.48 7.77
C ALA A 7 11.76 10.50 8.72
N THR A 8 10.90 11.52 8.60
CA THR A 8 9.66 11.64 9.38
C THR A 8 8.71 10.49 9.10
N LEU A 9 8.51 10.16 7.82
CA LEU A 9 7.65 9.04 7.41
C LEU A 9 8.19 7.69 7.90
N ARG A 10 9.50 7.46 7.80
CA ARG A 10 10.14 6.23 8.30
C ARG A 10 9.96 6.07 9.81
N ALA A 11 10.16 7.14 10.58
CA ALA A 11 9.96 7.13 12.03
C ALA A 11 8.50 6.78 12.37
N ARG A 12 7.54 7.44 11.73
CA ARG A 12 6.10 7.19 11.92
C ARG A 12 5.71 5.75 11.60
N ILE A 13 6.16 5.23 10.46
CA ILE A 13 5.90 3.85 10.05
C ILE A 13 6.51 2.86 11.03
N SER A 14 7.77 3.06 11.44
CA SER A 14 8.42 2.17 12.41
C SER A 14 7.66 2.16 13.74
N GLN A 15 7.29 3.34 14.26
CA GLN A 15 6.52 3.47 15.49
C GLN A 15 5.17 2.75 15.36
N ALA A 16 4.43 2.98 14.28
CA ALA A 16 3.14 2.33 14.04
C ALA A 16 3.25 0.79 14.00
N MET A 17 4.34 0.24 13.43
CA MET A 17 4.60 -1.20 13.45
C MET A 17 4.91 -1.71 14.85
N ASP A 18 5.69 -0.95 15.63
CA ASP A 18 6.06 -1.33 17.00
C ASP A 18 4.88 -1.26 17.98
N GLU A 19 3.91 -0.37 17.73
CA GLU A 19 2.66 -0.24 18.50
C GLU A 19 1.57 -1.23 18.08
N THR A 20 1.74 -1.91 16.94
CA THR A 20 0.75 -2.88 16.43
C THR A 20 0.93 -4.22 17.13
N ALA A 21 0.24 -4.40 18.26
CA ALA A 21 0.06 -5.70 18.90
C ALA A 21 -1.25 -6.34 18.40
N GLU A 22 -1.15 -7.32 17.51
CA GLU A 22 -2.31 -8.11 17.06
C GLU A 22 -2.39 -9.44 17.85
N ALA A 23 -3.58 -10.04 17.92
CA ALA A 23 -3.80 -11.25 18.72
C ALA A 23 -3.01 -12.47 18.19
N THR A 24 -2.65 -12.47 16.90
CA THR A 24 -1.81 -13.48 16.27
C THR A 24 -0.81 -12.90 15.29
N VAL A 25 0.28 -13.64 15.07
CA VAL A 25 1.28 -13.39 14.00
C VAL A 25 0.64 -13.19 12.63
N LEU A 26 -0.37 -14.00 12.29
CA LEU A 26 -1.06 -13.91 11.00
C LEU A 26 -1.85 -12.60 10.88
N GLU A 27 -2.53 -12.18 11.94
CA GLU A 27 -3.25 -10.90 11.95
C GLU A 27 -2.28 -9.73 11.81
N HIS A 28 -1.12 -9.77 12.50
CA HIS A 28 -0.08 -8.76 12.34
C HIS A 28 0.41 -8.67 10.89
N LEU A 29 0.72 -9.80 10.25
CA LEU A 29 1.07 -9.81 8.82
C LEU A 29 -0.05 -9.24 7.95
N LYS A 30 -1.31 -9.63 8.18
CA LYS A 30 -2.47 -9.19 7.38
C LYS A 30 -2.81 -7.72 7.54
N VAL A 31 -2.44 -7.08 8.65
CA VAL A 31 -2.62 -5.63 8.83
C VAL A 31 -1.72 -4.85 7.88
N TRP A 32 -0.51 -5.33 7.61
CA TRP A 32 0.47 -4.58 6.81
C TRP A 32 0.63 -5.09 5.38
N LEU A 33 0.42 -6.38 5.16
CA LEU A 33 0.72 -7.08 3.92
C LEU A 33 -0.54 -7.69 3.32
N GLN A 34 -0.72 -7.49 2.01
CA GLN A 34 -1.67 -8.22 1.19
C GLN A 34 -0.95 -9.42 0.62
N MET A 35 -1.26 -10.59 1.15
CA MET A 35 -0.55 -11.84 0.84
C MET A 35 -1.48 -12.79 0.09
N PRO A 36 -1.02 -13.42 -1.01
CA PRO A 36 -1.78 -14.51 -1.59
C PRO A 36 -1.84 -15.69 -0.59
N THR A 37 -3.02 -16.28 -0.43
CA THR A 37 -3.24 -17.47 0.41
C THR A 37 -3.51 -18.71 -0.45
N ASP A 38 -3.48 -19.91 0.12
CA ASP A 38 -3.71 -21.17 -0.62
C ASP A 38 -5.16 -21.66 -0.52
N SER A 39 -6.14 -20.74 -0.56
CA SER A 39 -7.54 -21.14 -0.45
C SER A 39 -8.03 -21.77 -1.75
N LEU A 40 -8.02 -23.11 -1.79
CA LEU A 40 -8.64 -23.93 -2.83
C LEU A 40 -10.18 -23.76 -2.94
N VAL A 41 -10.81 -22.98 -2.06
CA VAL A 41 -12.29 -22.96 -1.89
C VAL A 41 -12.92 -21.59 -2.20
N THR A 42 -12.15 -20.49 -2.20
CA THR A 42 -12.71 -19.15 -2.47
C THR A 42 -11.81 -18.36 -3.41
N SER A 43 -12.36 -18.00 -4.57
CA SER A 43 -11.68 -17.36 -5.70
C SER A 43 -11.21 -15.91 -5.48
N MET A 44 -10.99 -15.47 -4.24
CA MET A 44 -10.36 -14.18 -3.96
C MET A 44 -9.52 -14.29 -2.69
N LEU A 45 -8.21 -14.31 -2.91
CA LEU A 45 -7.19 -14.20 -1.89
C LEU A 45 -7.18 -12.74 -1.44
N ASP A 46 -7.42 -12.52 -0.15
CA ASP A 46 -7.39 -11.21 0.53
C ASP A 46 -8.39 -10.15 0.05
N ARG A 47 -9.65 -10.26 0.49
CA ARG A 47 -10.74 -9.31 0.21
C ARG A 47 -10.67 -8.03 1.06
N ASP A 48 -9.77 -7.97 2.03
CA ASP A 48 -9.77 -6.95 3.08
C ASP A 48 -8.89 -5.74 2.72
N CYS A 49 -8.55 -5.54 1.44
CA CYS A 49 -7.66 -4.46 1.00
C CYS A 49 -8.17 -3.06 1.42
N ASP A 50 -9.48 -2.82 1.40
CA ASP A 50 -10.07 -1.54 1.85
C ASP A 50 -9.98 -1.38 3.38
N GLU A 51 -10.34 -2.41 4.15
CA GLU A 51 -10.27 -2.35 5.61
C GLU A 51 -8.82 -2.26 6.10
N ARG A 52 -7.90 -2.97 5.44
CA ARG A 52 -6.45 -2.86 5.66
C ARG A 52 -5.98 -1.44 5.43
N ALA A 53 -6.30 -0.86 4.28
CA ALA A 53 -5.85 0.48 3.93
C ALA A 53 -6.38 1.53 4.93
N LYS A 54 -7.60 1.35 5.47
CA LYS A 54 -8.15 2.18 6.55
C LYS A 54 -7.34 2.05 7.83
N LYS A 55 -7.13 0.82 8.31
CA LYS A 55 -6.34 0.55 9.52
C LYS A 55 -4.92 1.10 9.43
N VAL A 56 -4.26 0.89 8.28
CA VAL A 56 -2.90 1.39 8.04
C VAL A 56 -2.90 2.90 7.87
N GLY A 57 -3.84 3.45 7.10
CA GLY A 57 -3.98 4.89 6.90
C GLY A 57 -4.16 5.64 8.21
N ASP A 58 -5.02 5.16 9.11
CA ASP A 58 -5.22 5.76 10.43
C ASP A 58 -3.95 5.75 11.28
N ARG A 59 -3.21 4.62 11.29
CA ARG A 59 -1.94 4.50 12.01
C ARG A 59 -0.84 5.40 11.45
N LEU A 60 -0.88 5.68 10.15
CA LEU A 60 0.12 6.49 9.44
C LEU A 60 -0.27 7.97 9.32
N SER A 61 -1.44 8.36 9.80
CA SER A 61 -1.84 9.76 9.95
C SER A 61 -1.43 10.28 11.33
N SER A 62 -0.72 11.40 11.39
CA SER A 62 -0.49 12.07 12.69
C SER A 62 -1.59 13.07 13.05
N ASP A 63 -2.46 13.41 12.09
CA ASP A 63 -3.65 14.22 12.36
C ASP A 63 -4.74 13.36 13.07
N PRO A 64 -5.38 13.86 14.14
CA PRO A 64 -6.42 13.13 14.87
C PRO A 64 -7.66 12.72 14.05
N ARG A 65 -7.88 13.35 12.89
CA ARG A 65 -8.95 12.98 11.95
C ARG A 65 -8.67 11.68 11.21
N GLY A 66 -7.50 11.08 11.40
CA GLY A 66 -7.12 9.81 10.78
C GLY A 66 -6.87 9.94 9.28
N HIS A 67 -7.05 8.85 8.56
CA HIS A 67 -6.92 8.81 7.11
C HIS A 67 -7.93 9.73 6.40
N TYR A 68 -7.70 9.96 5.12
CA TYR A 68 -8.63 10.66 4.23
C TYR A 68 -9.02 9.76 3.06
N ASN A 69 -10.30 9.79 2.68
CA ASN A 69 -10.83 9.12 1.50
C ASN A 69 -11.30 10.20 0.51
N PRO A 70 -10.65 10.34 -0.67
CA PRO A 70 -10.94 11.39 -1.65
C PRO A 70 -12.26 11.20 -2.42
N ALA A 71 -13.08 10.21 -2.05
CA ALA A 71 -14.21 9.72 -2.84
C ALA A 71 -13.78 9.22 -4.24
N ASP A 72 -14.74 8.75 -5.03
CA ASP A 72 -14.47 8.14 -6.34
C ASP A 72 -13.79 9.15 -7.30
N LEU A 73 -12.62 8.77 -7.80
CA LEU A 73 -11.82 9.55 -8.75
C LEU A 73 -12.23 9.32 -10.21
N SER A 74 -13.14 8.37 -10.48
CA SER A 74 -13.64 8.09 -11.83
C SER A 74 -14.81 9.00 -12.25
N ALA A 75 -15.50 9.61 -11.29
CA ALA A 75 -16.71 10.41 -11.53
C ALA A 75 -16.52 11.93 -11.30
N ALA A 76 -15.28 12.42 -11.29
CA ALA A 76 -14.99 13.79 -10.87
C ALA A 76 -15.16 14.83 -12.00
N ALA A 77 -16.14 15.72 -11.86
CA ALA A 77 -15.95 17.09 -12.35
C ALA A 77 -14.77 17.69 -11.56
N ASP A 78 -13.79 18.26 -12.25
CA ASP A 78 -12.58 18.88 -11.67
C ASP A 78 -11.56 17.92 -11.01
N ILE A 79 -11.13 16.89 -11.75
CA ILE A 79 -10.12 15.91 -11.27
C ILE A 79 -8.81 16.56 -10.79
N ALA A 80 -8.35 17.63 -11.43
CA ALA A 80 -7.16 18.37 -11.03
C ALA A 80 -7.31 18.97 -9.62
N VAL A 81 -8.49 19.52 -9.29
CA VAL A 81 -8.79 20.07 -7.96
C VAL A 81 -8.79 18.97 -6.90
N LYS A 82 -9.28 17.78 -7.23
CA LYS A 82 -9.20 16.62 -6.32
C LYS A 82 -7.76 16.23 -6.02
N TRP A 83 -6.90 16.17 -7.03
CA TRP A 83 -5.48 15.87 -6.84
C TRP A 83 -4.74 16.94 -6.04
N GLU A 84 -5.06 18.23 -6.25
CA GLU A 84 -4.55 19.31 -5.42
C GLU A 84 -5.00 19.13 -3.96
N GLY A 85 -6.27 18.78 -3.74
CA GLY A 85 -6.81 18.46 -2.42
C GLY A 85 -6.09 17.30 -1.76
N ILE A 86 -5.84 16.20 -2.49
CA ILE A 86 -5.03 15.06 -2.02
C ILE A 86 -3.64 15.53 -1.59
N GLY A 87 -2.97 16.36 -2.39
CA GLY A 87 -1.67 16.93 -2.06
C GLY A 87 -1.69 17.72 -0.73
N LYS A 88 -2.68 18.59 -0.55
CA LYS A 88 -2.87 19.37 0.69
C LYS A 88 -3.10 18.48 1.91
N ILE A 89 -3.88 17.41 1.76
CA ILE A 89 -4.13 16.44 2.83
C ILE A 89 -2.84 15.72 3.23
N LEU A 90 -2.04 15.27 2.25
CA LEU A 90 -0.74 14.63 2.50
C LEU A 90 0.25 15.59 3.18
N HIS A 91 0.27 16.87 2.79
CA HIS A 91 1.08 17.89 3.45
C HIS A 91 0.63 18.19 4.89
N GLY A 92 -0.65 17.98 5.18
CA GLY A 92 -1.20 18.02 6.54
C GLY A 92 -0.99 16.73 7.33
N ASP A 93 -0.02 15.89 6.93
CA ASP A 93 0.36 14.64 7.58
C ASP A 93 -0.76 13.60 7.71
N ARG A 94 -1.75 13.64 6.81
CA ARG A 94 -2.82 12.64 6.71
C ARG A 94 -2.57 11.69 5.56
N ALA A 95 -2.57 10.39 5.86
CA ALA A 95 -2.53 9.37 4.83
C ALA A 95 -3.82 9.41 4.00
N VAL A 96 -3.69 9.20 2.69
CA VAL A 96 -4.82 9.18 1.75
C VAL A 96 -5.03 7.77 1.23
N ILE A 97 -6.25 7.26 1.35
CA ILE A 97 -6.63 5.96 0.79
C ILE A 97 -7.04 6.17 -0.66
N LEU A 98 -6.31 5.56 -1.58
CA LEU A 98 -6.58 5.64 -3.00
C LEU A 98 -7.11 4.29 -3.49
N LYS A 99 -8.36 4.29 -3.95
CA LYS A 99 -9.04 3.13 -4.50
C LYS A 99 -9.20 3.28 -6.00
N GLY A 100 -8.96 2.20 -6.75
CA GLY A 100 -9.21 2.18 -8.19
C GLY A 100 -9.10 0.77 -8.78
N PRO A 101 -9.20 0.65 -10.10
CA PRO A 101 -9.09 -0.64 -10.78
C PRO A 101 -7.74 -1.31 -10.48
N PRO A 102 -7.69 -2.65 -10.30
CA PRO A 102 -6.44 -3.34 -9.93
C PRO A 102 -5.30 -3.11 -10.91
N GLY A 103 -5.59 -3.09 -12.21
CA GLY A 103 -4.59 -2.83 -13.26
C GLY A 103 -4.16 -1.37 -13.39
N HIS A 104 -4.81 -0.45 -12.66
CA HIS A 104 -4.50 0.97 -12.68
C HIS A 104 -3.77 1.41 -11.40
N VAL A 105 -4.20 0.91 -10.24
CA VAL A 105 -3.66 1.31 -8.93
C VAL A 105 -2.64 0.30 -8.37
N GLY A 106 -2.79 -0.99 -8.71
CA GLY A 106 -1.87 -2.04 -8.30
C GLY A 106 -0.60 -2.10 -9.16
N GLY A 107 0.34 -2.96 -8.76
CA GLY A 107 1.52 -3.24 -9.58
C GLY A 107 1.22 -4.16 -10.76
N ASP A 108 2.01 -4.05 -11.83
CA ASP A 108 1.85 -4.78 -13.09
C ASP A 108 2.01 -6.30 -12.93
N LYS A 109 2.61 -6.75 -11.83
CA LYS A 109 2.75 -8.16 -11.47
C LYS A 109 1.76 -8.60 -10.39
N SER A 110 0.80 -7.78 -9.98
CA SER A 110 -0.13 -8.20 -8.92
C SER A 110 -0.86 -9.51 -9.30
N VAL A 111 -0.88 -10.48 -8.38
CA VAL A 111 -1.68 -11.69 -8.54
C VAL A 111 -3.16 -11.45 -8.22
N PHE A 112 -3.48 -10.27 -7.71
CA PHE A 112 -4.84 -9.79 -7.45
C PHE A 112 -5.42 -9.01 -8.64
N LEU A 113 -4.69 -8.92 -9.76
CA LEU A 113 -5.24 -8.44 -11.02
C LEU A 113 -6.35 -9.40 -11.48
N ALA A 114 -7.59 -8.92 -11.44
CA ALA A 114 -8.71 -9.65 -12.00
C ALA A 114 -8.55 -9.74 -13.53
N LYS A 115 -8.62 -10.97 -14.06
CA LYS A 115 -8.48 -11.24 -15.50
C LYS A 115 -9.54 -10.56 -16.36
N ASN A 116 -10.65 -10.13 -15.76
CA ASN A 116 -11.77 -9.44 -16.40
C ASN A 116 -11.91 -7.97 -15.96
N GLY A 117 -10.93 -7.43 -15.21
CA GLY A 117 -10.97 -6.06 -14.70
C GLY A 117 -11.99 -5.80 -13.58
N ILE A 118 -12.64 -6.85 -13.06
CA ILE A 118 -13.62 -6.73 -11.97
C ILE A 118 -12.91 -6.55 -10.62
N GLY A 119 -13.46 -5.69 -9.77
CA GLY A 119 -12.95 -5.44 -8.42
C GLY A 119 -12.07 -4.19 -8.36
N PHE A 120 -11.38 -4.02 -7.25
CA PHE A 120 -10.56 -2.85 -6.97
C PHE A 120 -9.30 -3.23 -6.21
N HIS A 121 -8.31 -2.34 -6.28
CA HIS A 121 -7.13 -2.34 -5.42
C HIS A 121 -7.08 -1.05 -4.63
N VAL A 122 -6.42 -1.09 -3.47
CA VAL A 122 -6.30 0.06 -2.58
C VAL A 122 -4.85 0.23 -2.15
N ILE A 123 -4.34 1.46 -2.30
CA ILE A 123 -3.03 1.86 -1.78
C ILE A 123 -3.21 3.00 -0.78
N VAL A 124 -2.18 3.22 0.05
CA VAL A 124 -2.14 4.31 1.03
C VAL A 124 -1.08 5.32 0.58
N LEU A 125 -1.49 6.48 0.09
CA LEU A 125 -0.56 7.59 -0.20
C LEU A 125 -0.13 8.25 1.10
N LEU A 126 1.15 8.60 1.18
CA LEU A 126 1.82 9.07 2.39
C LEU A 126 2.50 10.42 2.21
N ALA A 127 2.91 10.75 0.98
CA ALA A 127 3.64 11.98 0.70
C ALA A 127 3.46 12.41 -0.76
N THR A 128 3.78 13.67 -1.04
CA THR A 128 4.13 14.11 -2.39
C THR A 128 5.64 14.27 -2.50
N GLY A 129 6.20 14.16 -3.69
CA GLY A 129 7.59 14.53 -3.94
C GLY A 129 7.83 14.98 -5.36
N GLN A 130 9.08 15.37 -5.61
CA GLN A 130 9.53 15.83 -6.91
C GLN A 130 10.90 15.21 -7.23
N GLU A 131 11.03 14.69 -8.46
CA GLU A 131 12.32 14.25 -9.00
C GLU A 131 13.26 15.43 -9.25
N PRO A 132 14.58 15.21 -9.34
CA PRO A 132 15.53 16.28 -9.69
C PRO A 132 15.21 16.99 -11.01
N GLY A 133 14.53 16.31 -11.95
CA GLY A 133 14.07 16.89 -13.22
C GLY A 133 12.71 17.60 -13.17
N GLY A 134 12.10 17.74 -11.99
CA GLY A 134 10.85 18.47 -11.80
C GLY A 134 9.57 17.64 -11.89
N SER A 135 9.63 16.38 -12.32
CA SER A 135 8.45 15.50 -12.39
C SER A 135 7.89 15.22 -10.99
N PRO A 136 6.61 15.56 -10.72
CA PRO A 136 5.98 15.28 -9.44
C PRO A 136 5.66 13.78 -9.32
N PHE A 137 5.62 13.29 -8.09
CA PHE A 137 5.16 11.95 -7.76
C PHE A 137 4.42 11.95 -6.42
N PHE A 138 3.58 10.94 -6.22
CA PHE A 138 3.06 10.58 -4.90
C PHE A 138 3.86 9.40 -4.36
N LEU A 139 4.17 9.41 -3.08
CA LEU A 139 4.78 8.27 -2.40
C LEU A 139 3.65 7.49 -1.72
N GLY A 140 3.53 6.19 -2.00
CA GLY A 140 2.46 5.37 -1.44
C GLY A 140 2.89 3.97 -1.06
N LEU A 141 2.25 3.42 -0.05
CA LEU A 141 2.35 2.04 0.38
C LEU A 141 1.32 1.19 -0.39
N ASP A 142 1.82 0.24 -1.17
CA ASP A 142 1.03 -0.87 -1.70
C ASP A 142 1.30 -2.12 -0.88
N PRO A 143 0.31 -2.65 -0.14
CA PRO A 143 0.52 -3.81 0.70
C PRO A 143 0.74 -5.11 -0.10
N ASP A 144 0.48 -5.13 -1.41
CA ASP A 144 0.60 -6.32 -2.26
C ASP A 144 2.05 -6.78 -2.43
N VAL A 145 2.39 -7.88 -1.74
CA VAL A 145 3.70 -8.52 -1.80
C VAL A 145 4.03 -9.08 -3.19
N SER A 146 3.04 -9.23 -4.06
CA SER A 146 3.18 -9.74 -5.42
C SER A 146 3.22 -8.65 -6.50
N ALA A 147 2.95 -7.39 -6.15
CA ALA A 147 2.70 -6.31 -7.10
C ALA A 147 3.85 -6.03 -8.08
N THR A 148 5.10 -6.19 -7.66
CA THR A 148 6.28 -6.01 -8.52
C THR A 148 7.25 -7.18 -8.41
N ARG A 149 8.29 -7.17 -9.25
CA ARG A 149 9.38 -8.15 -9.15
C ARG A 149 10.11 -8.04 -7.81
N GLU A 150 10.38 -6.81 -7.38
CA GLU A 150 11.12 -6.49 -6.16
C GLU A 150 10.35 -6.95 -4.92
N SER A 151 9.04 -6.67 -4.85
CA SER A 151 8.19 -7.13 -3.76
C SER A 151 8.16 -8.66 -3.69
N ARG A 152 8.01 -9.33 -4.83
CA ARG A 152 8.02 -10.80 -4.91
C ARG A 152 9.36 -11.38 -4.46
N MET A 153 10.46 -10.81 -4.91
CA MET A 153 11.80 -11.28 -4.53
C MET A 153 12.08 -11.09 -3.05
N ALA A 154 11.61 -9.98 -2.45
CA ALA A 154 11.73 -9.74 -1.02
C ALA A 154 10.83 -10.67 -0.18
N TRP A 155 9.66 -11.03 -0.72
CA TRP A 155 8.69 -11.93 -0.08
C TRP A 155 9.04 -13.42 -0.21
N ALA A 156 9.62 -13.85 -1.34
CA ALA A 156 9.86 -15.25 -1.65
C ALA A 156 10.60 -16.06 -0.56
N PRO A 157 11.64 -15.53 0.14
CA PRO A 157 12.33 -16.26 1.20
C PRO A 157 11.45 -16.67 2.38
N VAL A 158 10.29 -16.04 2.54
CA VAL A 158 9.35 -16.29 3.65
C VAL A 158 8.02 -16.93 3.19
N ALA A 159 7.91 -17.25 1.90
CA ALA A 159 6.79 -17.96 1.28
C ALA A 159 7.05 -19.50 1.17
N LEU A 160 6.00 -20.31 1.21
CA LEU A 160 5.97 -21.77 1.36
C LEU A 160 5.96 -22.54 0.03
N GLY A 161 5.60 -21.89 -1.08
CA GLY A 161 5.58 -22.53 -2.41
C GLY A 161 6.51 -21.82 -3.37
N GLY A 162 7.26 -22.58 -4.17
CA GLY A 162 8.27 -22.15 -5.16
C GLY A 162 7.78 -21.23 -6.31
N LYS A 163 6.74 -20.45 -6.07
CA LYS A 163 6.24 -19.35 -6.92
C LYS A 163 5.90 -18.07 -6.15
N GLY A 164 6.22 -17.99 -4.83
CA GLY A 164 6.00 -16.77 -4.03
C GLY A 164 4.53 -16.52 -3.66
N THR A 165 3.66 -17.54 -3.73
CA THR A 165 2.20 -17.38 -3.68
C THR A 165 1.52 -17.82 -2.38
N VAL A 166 2.23 -18.36 -1.39
CA VAL A 166 1.62 -18.82 -0.13
C VAL A 166 2.58 -18.51 1.02
N ALA A 167 2.15 -17.82 2.08
CA ALA A 167 3.00 -17.51 3.24
C ALA A 167 3.38 -18.78 4.04
N LYS A 168 4.63 -18.92 4.51
CA LYS A 168 4.99 -19.92 5.54
C LYS A 168 4.53 -19.47 6.93
N VAL A 169 3.24 -19.20 7.15
CA VAL A 169 2.78 -18.57 8.41
C VAL A 169 3.26 -19.32 9.66
N SER A 170 3.38 -20.66 9.59
CA SER A 170 3.85 -21.51 10.69
C SER A 170 5.31 -21.32 11.09
N VAL A 171 6.15 -20.61 10.31
CA VAL A 171 7.56 -20.33 10.68
C VAL A 171 7.74 -18.94 11.30
N PHE A 172 6.68 -18.16 11.38
CA PHE A 172 6.73 -16.83 11.98
C PHE A 172 6.45 -16.90 13.48
N ASN A 173 7.29 -16.20 14.24
CA ASN A 173 6.95 -15.69 15.56
C ASN A 173 6.82 -14.17 15.48
N ASP A 174 6.42 -13.50 16.57
CA ASP A 174 6.19 -12.05 16.57
C ASP A 174 7.41 -11.26 16.10
N ALA A 175 8.61 -11.63 16.58
CA ALA A 175 9.85 -10.96 16.18
C ALA A 175 10.12 -11.09 14.67
N LYS A 176 9.94 -12.29 14.10
CA LYS A 176 10.15 -12.51 12.67
C LYS A 176 9.10 -11.83 11.80
N CYS A 177 7.87 -11.74 12.30
CA CYS A 177 6.79 -10.99 11.66
C CYS A 177 7.16 -9.52 11.51
N THR A 178 7.52 -8.86 12.62
CA THR A 178 7.92 -7.45 12.61
C THR A 178 9.17 -7.22 11.75
N GLU A 179 10.16 -8.12 11.80
CA GLU A 179 11.35 -8.05 10.94
C GLU A 179 10.98 -8.05 9.45
N VAL A 180 10.10 -8.95 9.02
CA VAL A 180 9.66 -9.08 7.62
C VAL A 180 8.84 -7.87 7.19
N ILE A 181 7.89 -7.42 8.01
CA ILE A 181 7.08 -6.23 7.73
C ILE A 181 7.99 -5.00 7.57
N LYS A 182 8.91 -4.76 8.52
CA LYS A 182 9.88 -3.66 8.45
C LYS A 182 10.76 -3.77 7.21
N LYS A 183 11.24 -4.97 6.86
CA LYS A 183 12.05 -5.17 5.65
C LYS A 183 11.27 -4.85 4.36
N MET A 184 10.01 -5.26 4.28
CA MET A 184 9.16 -5.05 3.10
C MET A 184 8.77 -3.58 2.90
N ILE A 185 8.59 -2.84 4.00
CA ILE A 185 8.10 -1.45 3.95
C ILE A 185 9.23 -0.42 4.11
N LEU A 186 10.14 -0.59 5.06
CA LEU A 186 11.25 0.34 5.34
C LEU A 186 12.54 -0.02 4.57
N GLY A 187 12.74 -1.29 4.23
CA GLY A 187 13.97 -1.73 3.57
C GLY A 187 15.23 -1.49 4.42
N ALA A 188 16.41 -1.53 3.78
CA ALA A 188 17.70 -1.37 4.45
C ALA A 188 18.26 0.06 4.38
N SER A 189 17.79 0.88 3.42
CA SER A 189 18.28 2.25 3.23
C SER A 189 17.62 3.20 4.23
N GLN A 190 18.39 4.15 4.79
CA GLN A 190 17.87 5.21 5.66
C GLN A 190 17.22 6.35 4.88
N ASP A 191 17.61 6.54 3.62
CA ASP A 191 17.12 7.61 2.74
C ASP A 191 16.02 7.12 1.78
N GLY A 192 15.52 5.90 1.99
CA GLY A 192 14.54 5.27 1.11
C GLY A 192 13.58 4.36 1.86
N PHE A 193 12.91 3.49 1.10
CA PHE A 193 11.96 2.53 1.63
C PHE A 193 12.17 1.15 1.01
N GLY A 194 11.47 0.16 1.57
CA GLY A 194 11.38 -1.18 1.04
C GLY A 194 10.46 -1.25 -0.19
N PRO A 195 10.36 -2.42 -0.83
CA PRO A 195 9.67 -2.59 -2.12
C PRO A 195 8.16 -2.30 -2.11
N LEU A 196 7.53 -2.20 -0.94
CA LEU A 196 6.10 -1.91 -0.83
C LEU A 196 5.77 -0.42 -0.83
N VAL A 197 6.75 0.46 -0.56
CA VAL A 197 6.55 1.91 -0.67
C VAL A 197 7.16 2.39 -1.99
N ARG A 198 6.31 2.93 -2.86
CA ARG A 198 6.67 3.22 -4.26
C ARG A 198 6.26 4.63 -4.64
N LYS A 199 6.90 5.14 -5.68
CA LYS A 199 6.51 6.39 -6.34
C LYS A 199 5.40 6.09 -7.35
N TYR A 200 4.37 6.92 -7.36
CA TYR A 200 3.25 6.90 -8.29
C TYR A 200 3.30 8.19 -9.10
N TYR A 201 3.45 8.05 -10.41
CA TYR A 201 3.40 9.14 -11.37
C TYR A 201 2.01 9.15 -11.98
N VAL A 202 1.11 9.94 -11.38
CA VAL A 202 -0.30 9.98 -11.77
C VAL A 202 -0.50 11.16 -12.71
N ASP A 203 -1.24 10.95 -13.80
CA ASP A 203 -1.78 12.07 -14.56
C ASP A 203 -2.90 12.72 -13.75
N THR A 204 -2.62 13.90 -13.20
CA THR A 204 -3.57 14.62 -12.35
C THR A 204 -4.66 15.34 -13.13
N THR A 205 -4.62 15.28 -14.46
CA THR A 205 -5.61 15.90 -15.36
C THR A 205 -6.64 14.91 -15.88
N GLU A 206 -6.44 13.60 -15.66
CA GLU A 206 -7.33 12.54 -16.12
C GLU A 206 -8.04 11.83 -14.96
N ALA A 207 -9.33 11.56 -15.16
CA ALA A 207 -10.11 10.75 -14.24
C ALA A 207 -9.63 9.29 -14.23
N PHE A 208 -9.78 8.62 -13.09
CA PHE A 208 -9.49 7.18 -13.03
C PHE A 208 -10.52 6.39 -13.86
N PRO A 209 -10.15 5.23 -14.43
CA PRO A 209 -11.17 4.33 -14.95
C PRO A 209 -12.10 3.89 -13.81
N ALA A 210 -13.38 3.75 -14.11
CA ALA A 210 -14.38 3.30 -13.13
C ALA A 210 -14.06 1.90 -12.61
N VAL A 211 -14.30 1.68 -11.32
CA VAL A 211 -14.25 0.34 -10.72
C VAL A 211 -15.43 -0.48 -11.23
N VAL A 212 -15.15 -1.63 -11.83
CA VAL A 212 -16.20 -2.56 -12.29
C VAL A 212 -16.55 -3.52 -11.17
N HIS A 213 -17.84 -3.61 -10.82
CA HIS A 213 -18.36 -4.54 -9.83
C HIS A 213 -18.95 -5.79 -10.51
N ALA A 214 -18.87 -6.94 -9.84
CA ALA A 214 -19.49 -8.19 -10.28
C ALA A 214 -21.01 -8.14 -10.15
#